data_AF-A0A354WGF2-F1
#
_entry.id   AF-A0A354WGF2-F1
#
_cell.length_a   1.000
_cell.length_b   1.000
_cell.length_c   1.000
_cell.angle_alpha   90.00
_cell.angle_beta   90.00
_cell.angle_gamma   90.00
#
_symmetry.space_group_name_H-M   'P 1'
#
loop_
_entity.id
_entity.type
_entity.pdbx_description
1 polymer ?
#
loop_
_entity_poly.entity_id
_entity_poly.type
_entity_poly.pdbx_seq_one_letter_code
_entity_poly.pdbx_strand_id
1 'polypeptide(L)' 'MTSSTPSTPTQPNPQPEPAMGWTRYAEQINGRFAMVGFVLLILLEFFTHQDVFTWLGLR' A
#
# COMPACT_ATOMS: atom_id res chain seq x y z
N MET A 1 30.43 14.23 36.41
CA MET A 1 29.80 15.02 35.33
C MET A 1 28.85 14.11 34.58
N THR A 2 27.57 14.12 34.94
CA THR A 2 26.54 13.25 34.36
C THR A 2 25.92 13.96 33.15
N SER A 3 26.12 13.38 31.97
CA SER A 3 25.51 13.81 30.70
C SER A 3 24.01 13.54 30.72
N SER A 4 23.22 14.57 31.02
CA SER A 4 21.77 14.56 30.79
C SER A 4 21.50 14.78 29.31
N THR A 5 21.25 13.70 28.57
CA THR A 5 20.61 13.75 27.25
C THR A 5 19.29 14.53 27.38
N PRO A 6 19.08 15.62 26.64
CA PRO A 6 17.81 16.33 26.70
C PRO A 6 16.75 15.43 26.06
N SER A 7 15.70 15.14 26.82
CA SER A 7 14.51 14.43 26.38
C SER A 7 13.95 15.10 25.12
N THR A 8 14.08 14.42 23.98
CA THR A 8 13.39 14.74 22.74
C THR A 8 11.91 14.99 23.05
N PRO A 9 11.32 16.13 22.64
CA PRO A 9 9.89 16.33 22.79
C PRO A 9 9.20 15.22 22.02
N THR A 10 8.20 14.57 22.63
CA THR A 10 7.30 13.61 21.99
C THR A 10 6.79 14.20 20.68
N GLN A 11 7.46 13.91 19.57
CA GLN A 11 6.87 14.07 18.26
C GLN A 11 5.65 13.15 18.28
N PRO A 12 4.43 13.65 18.07
CA PRO A 12 3.33 12.77 17.80
C PRO A 12 3.75 12.02 16.55
N ASN A 13 4.05 10.73 16.68
CA ASN A 13 4.18 9.84 15.54
C ASN A 13 2.92 10.14 14.71
N PRO A 14 3.00 10.73 13.50
CA PRO A 14 1.81 10.98 12.70
C PRO A 14 1.40 9.62 12.14
N GLN A 15 0.96 8.74 13.04
CA GLN A 15 0.16 7.57 12.71
C GLN A 15 -0.97 8.14 11.86
N PRO A 16 -1.02 7.79 10.57
CA PRO A 16 -2.02 8.36 9.70
C PRO A 16 -3.37 7.94 10.27
N GLU A 17 -4.15 8.91 10.76
CA GLU A 17 -5.47 8.59 11.28
C GLU A 17 -6.29 7.96 10.15
N PRO A 18 -7.01 6.87 10.42
CA PRO A 18 -7.81 6.19 9.40
C PRO A 18 -8.93 7.13 8.94
N ALA A 19 -8.66 7.84 7.85
CA ALA A 19 -9.55 8.85 7.31
C ALA A 19 -10.02 8.44 5.92
N MET A 20 -11.34 8.45 5.73
CA MET A 20 -11.99 8.22 4.44
C MET A 20 -11.85 9.48 3.58
N GLY A 21 -11.34 9.34 2.35
CA GLY A 21 -11.14 10.44 1.41
C GLY A 21 -9.77 10.41 0.73
N TRP A 22 -9.36 11.55 0.18
CA TRP A 22 -8.10 11.74 -0.57
C TRP A 22 -6.98 12.06 0.42
N THR A 23 -6.75 11.14 1.34
CA THR A 23 -5.74 11.26 2.38
C THR A 23 -4.52 10.44 2.02
N ARG A 24 -3.34 10.83 2.50
CA ARG A 24 -2.12 10.03 2.29
C ARG A 24 -2.22 8.61 2.83
N TYR A 25 -3.03 8.40 3.88
CA TYR A 25 -3.31 7.07 4.39
C TYR A 25 -4.06 6.22 3.36
N ALA A 26 -5.14 6.77 2.78
CA ALA A 26 -5.92 6.09 1.75
C ALA A 26 -5.08 5.80 0.51
N GLU A 27 -4.23 6.75 0.07
CA GLU A 27 -3.31 6.55 -1.05
C GLU A 27 -2.32 5.40 -0.81
N GLN A 28 -1.70 5.34 0.38
CA GLN A 28 -0.78 4.27 0.74
C GLN A 28 -1.47 2.90 0.78
N ILE A 29 -2.65 2.84 1.38
CA ILE A 29 -3.43 1.60 1.48
C ILE A 29 -3.86 1.13 0.09
N ASN A 30 -4.40 2.02 -0.75
CA ASN A 30 -4.79 1.72 -2.12
C ASN A 30 -3.58 1.27 -2.96
N GLY A 31 -2.43 1.92 -2.80
CA GLY A 31 -1.18 1.53 -3.47
C GLY A 31 -0.73 0.12 -3.07
N ARG A 32 -0.86 -0.27 -1.79
CA ARG A 32 -0.54 -1.63 -1.33
C ARG A 32 -1.48 -2.66 -1.92
N PHE A 33 -2.77 -2.37 -1.96
CA PHE A 33 -3.75 -3.25 -2.62
C PHE A 33 -3.47 -3.39 -4.11
N ALA A 34 -3.08 -2.31 -4.79
CA ALA A 34 -2.70 -2.35 -6.21
C ALA A 34 -1.46 -3.23 -6.45
N MET A 35 -0.42 -3.14 -5.61
CA MET A 35 0.76 -4.01 -5.71
C MET A 35 0.40 -5.49 -5.53
N VAL A 36 -0.42 -5.83 -4.54
CA VAL A 36 -0.88 -7.21 -4.31
C VAL A 36 -1.73 -7.69 -5.49
N GLY A 37 -2.67 -6.87 -5.96
CA GLY A 37 -3.52 -7.19 -7.11
C GLY A 37 -2.70 -7.45 -8.37
N PHE A 38 -1.68 -6.62 -8.64
CA PHE A 38 -0.82 -6.78 -9.81
C PHE A 38 -0.03 -8.10 -9.77
N VAL A 39 0.58 -8.45 -8.62
CA VAL A 39 1.27 -9.74 -8.47
C VAL A 39 0.30 -10.90 -8.63
N LEU A 40 -0.91 -10.79 -8.08
CA LEU A 40 -1.92 -11.83 -8.19
C LEU A 40 -2.37 -12.02 -9.65
N LEU A 41 -2.50 -10.95 -10.44
CA LEU A 41 -2.81 -11.03 -11.86
C LEU A 41 -1.73 -11.79 -12.63
N ILE A 42 -0.44 -11.47 -12.40
CA ILE A 42 0.68 -12.19 -13.04
C ILE A 42 0.66 -13.67 -12.68
N LEU A 43 0.45 -14.01 -11.40
CA LEU A 43 0.36 -15.40 -10.98
C LEU A 43 -0.83 -16.11 -11.67
N LEU A 44 -1.99 -15.47 -11.73
CA LEU A 44 -3.17 -16.05 -12.36
C LEU A 44 -2.97 -16.30 -13.86
N GLU A 45 -2.36 -15.34 -14.56
CA GLU A 45 -1.99 -15.46 -15.98
C GLU A 45 -1.02 -16.63 -16.19
N PHE A 46 -0.02 -16.75 -15.33
CA PHE A 46 0.95 -17.86 -15.39
C PHE A 46 0.29 -19.23 -15.18
N PHE A 47 -0.64 -19.38 -14.25
CA PHE A 47 -1.32 -20.66 -13.98
C PHE A 47 -2.43 -20.99 -15.00
N THR A 48 -3.15 -19.97 -15.48
CA THR A 48 -4.31 -20.15 -16.37
C THR A 48 -3.87 -20.15 -17.84
N HIS A 49 -2.69 -19.61 -18.15
CA HIS A 49 -2.22 -19.33 -19.51
C HIS A 49 -3.21 -18.47 -20.33
N GLN A 50 -4.03 -17.67 -19.65
CA GLN A 50 -5.06 -16.84 -20.25
C GLN A 50 -4.87 -15.41 -19.78
N ASP A 51 -4.71 -14.50 -20.74
CA ASP A 51 -4.51 -13.08 -20.44
C ASP A 51 -5.77 -12.44 -19.86
N VAL A 52 -5.57 -11.44 -19.01
CA VAL A 52 -6.63 -10.60 -18.46
C VAL A 52 -7.49 -9.97 -19.57
N PHE A 53 -6.90 -9.68 -20.74
CA PHE A 53 -7.61 -9.19 -21.93
C PHE A 53 -8.67 -10.16 -22.45
N THR A 54 -8.40 -11.47 -22.38
CA THR A 54 -9.36 -12.50 -22.79
C THR A 54 -10.57 -12.52 -21.85
N TRP A 55 -10.36 -12.25 -20.56
CA TRP A 55 -11.43 -12.12 -19.57
C TRP A 55 -12.25 -10.84 -19.75
N LEU A 56 -11.61 -9.77 -20.19
CA LEU A 56 -12.25 -8.51 -20.56
C LEU A 56 -12.99 -8.58 -21.91
N GLY A 57 -12.92 -9.71 -22.63
CA GLY A 57 -13.56 -9.90 -23.93
C GLY A 57 -12.87 -9.17 -25.09
N LEU A 58 -11.63 -8.70 -24.86
CA LEU A 58 -10.80 -8.02 -25.85
C LEU A 58 -9.91 -9.08 -26.52
N ARG A 59 -10.46 -9.83 -27.49
CA ARG A 59 -9.69 -10.67 -28.42
C ARG A 59 -10.23 -10.53 -29.83
#